data_AF-A0A923X4Z3-F1
#
_entry.id   AF-A0A923X4Z3-F1
#
_cell.length_a   1.000
_cell.length_b   1.000
_cell.length_c   1.000
_cell.angle_alpha   90.00
_cell.angle_beta   90.00
_cell.angle_gamma   90.00
#
_symmetry.space_group_name_H-M   'P 1'
#
loop_
_entity.id
_entity.type
_entity.pdbx_description
1 polymer ?
#
loop_
_entity_poly.entity_id
_entity_poly.type
_entity_poly.pdbx_seq_one_letter_code
_entity_poly.pdbx_strand_id
1 'polypeptide(L)'
;MELILTLQCKDQPGIVNAVTSAILKCNGNITENQQFTDPQSQIFVMRTRFETDETETTCHQILARDLTRFDSALTLRGADRKKKALVLVTKEDHCLRELLYLHDLGELPIEIPAVMSNHDDLRAVAEGHEIRFDSFPDLGKSEQEILISAAIEKYEIDFVILARYMQILSQEFCESMAGNIINIHHSFLPGFKGAKPYHQAHARGVKIIGATAHFVTGDLDEGPIIEQDVAPVNHSKGPDALVAIGRDIERRVLAKAVQLFAEDRIFLVGNRTIIFS
;
A
#
# COMPACT_ATOMS: atom_id res chain seq x y z
N MET A 1 0.93 -10.09 -24.46
CA MET A 1 0.53 -9.31 -23.28
C MET A 1 1.52 -9.53 -22.15
N GLU A 2 1.51 -8.68 -21.13
CA GLU A 2 2.39 -8.81 -19.97
C GLU A 2 1.59 -9.12 -18.71
N LEU A 3 2.02 -10.13 -17.95
CA LEU A 3 1.35 -10.63 -16.76
C LEU A 3 2.26 -10.55 -15.54
N ILE A 4 1.65 -10.32 -14.37
CA ILE A 4 2.31 -10.39 -13.07
C ILE A 4 1.70 -11.56 -12.30
N LEU A 5 2.54 -12.52 -11.93
CA LEU A 5 2.25 -13.65 -11.06
C LEU A 5 2.81 -13.35 -9.67
N THR A 6 1.98 -13.51 -8.65
CA THR A 6 2.46 -13.66 -7.26
C THR A 6 2.10 -15.04 -6.73
N LEU A 7 3.00 -15.60 -5.92
CA LEU A 7 2.83 -16.89 -5.28
C LEU A 7 3.34 -16.83 -3.85
N GLN A 8 2.56 -17.34 -2.90
CA GLN A 8 2.94 -17.51 -1.50
C GLN A 8 2.53 -18.89 -1.00
N CYS A 9 3.48 -19.67 -0.47
CA CYS A 9 3.21 -21.01 0.06
C CYS A 9 4.24 -21.42 1.13
N LYS A 10 4.07 -22.61 1.72
CA LYS A 10 5.14 -23.23 2.51
C LYS A 10 6.30 -23.60 1.59
N ASP A 11 7.52 -23.34 2.06
CA ASP A 11 8.72 -23.66 1.29
C ASP A 11 8.90 -25.17 1.13
N GLN A 12 9.29 -25.57 -0.07
CA GLN A 12 9.62 -26.95 -0.42
C GLN A 12 10.37 -27.00 -1.77
N PRO A 13 11.20 -28.03 -2.00
CA PRO A 13 11.88 -28.19 -3.27
C PRO A 13 10.94 -28.24 -4.47
N GLY A 14 11.34 -27.57 -5.56
CA GLY A 14 10.67 -27.67 -6.86
C GLY A 14 9.59 -26.61 -7.16
N ILE A 15 9.34 -25.65 -6.25
CA ILE A 15 8.40 -24.54 -6.51
C ILE A 15 8.82 -23.75 -7.76
N VAL A 16 10.06 -23.24 -7.77
CA VAL A 16 10.61 -22.41 -8.84
C VAL A 16 10.59 -23.14 -10.19
N ASN A 17 10.98 -24.42 -10.20
CA ASN A 17 10.95 -25.23 -11.41
C ASN A 17 9.52 -25.42 -11.93
N ALA A 18 8.55 -25.65 -11.05
CA ALA A 18 7.15 -25.80 -11.44
C ALA A 18 6.56 -24.49 -11.99
N VAL A 19 6.85 -23.36 -11.35
CA VAL A 19 6.40 -22.04 -11.81
C VAL A 19 6.96 -21.73 -13.19
N THR A 20 8.28 -21.84 -13.36
CA THR A 20 8.92 -21.54 -14.65
C THR A 20 8.50 -22.52 -15.75
N SER A 21 8.29 -23.79 -15.42
CA SER A 21 7.76 -24.79 -16.37
C SER A 21 6.31 -24.51 -16.77
N ALA A 22 5.47 -24.04 -15.83
CA ALA A 22 4.09 -23.66 -16.11
C ALA A 22 4.03 -22.39 -16.99
N ILE A 23 4.86 -21.39 -16.70
CA ILE A 23 4.99 -20.18 -17.55
C ILE A 23 5.44 -20.56 -18.96
N LEU A 24 6.39 -21.50 -19.11
CA LEU A 24 6.80 -21.98 -20.43
C LEU A 24 5.65 -22.63 -21.21
N LYS A 25 4.75 -23.36 -20.54
CA LYS A 25 3.54 -23.94 -21.19
C LYS A 25 2.54 -22.87 -21.63
N CYS A 26 2.58 -21.69 -21.04
CA CYS A 26 1.86 -20.52 -21.49
C CYS A 26 2.59 -19.79 -22.63
N ASN A 27 3.61 -20.39 -23.26
CA ASN A 27 4.51 -19.70 -24.20
C ASN A 27 5.09 -18.39 -23.60
N GLY A 28 5.34 -18.41 -22.29
CA GLY A 28 5.73 -17.22 -21.54
C GLY A 28 7.25 -16.99 -21.52
N ASN A 29 7.66 -15.73 -21.70
CA ASN A 29 9.02 -15.25 -21.51
C ASN A 29 9.11 -14.41 -20.23
N ILE A 30 9.92 -14.83 -19.26
CA ILE A 30 10.07 -14.13 -17.99
C ILE A 30 10.92 -12.87 -18.19
N THR A 31 10.38 -11.71 -17.82
CA THR A 31 11.05 -10.40 -17.89
C THR A 31 11.57 -9.93 -16.54
N GLU A 32 10.93 -10.34 -15.45
CA GLU A 32 11.35 -10.05 -14.08
C GLU A 32 11.02 -11.23 -13.17
N ASN A 33 11.92 -11.62 -12.27
CA ASN A 33 11.66 -12.69 -11.32
C ASN A 33 12.40 -12.48 -10.00
N GLN A 34 11.66 -12.52 -8.90
CA GLN A 34 12.21 -12.49 -7.56
C GLN A 34 11.53 -13.54 -6.68
N GLN A 35 12.31 -14.10 -5.77
CA GLN A 35 11.82 -15.07 -4.80
C GLN A 35 12.53 -14.87 -3.46
N PHE A 36 11.88 -15.30 -2.40
CA PHE A 36 12.47 -15.33 -1.07
C PHE A 36 11.78 -16.38 -0.21
N THR A 37 12.57 -17.12 0.57
CA THR A 37 12.06 -17.93 1.69
C THR A 37 12.38 -17.20 2.98
N ASP A 38 11.38 -16.91 3.80
CA ASP A 38 11.62 -16.50 5.18
C ASP A 38 12.07 -17.71 6.01
N PRO A 39 13.33 -17.75 6.49
CA PRO A 39 13.84 -18.92 7.20
C PRO A 39 13.13 -19.16 8.54
N GLN A 40 12.46 -18.15 9.10
CA GLN A 40 11.76 -18.27 10.38
C GLN A 40 10.39 -18.92 10.22
N SER A 41 9.55 -18.41 9.30
CA SER A 41 8.21 -18.96 9.04
C SER A 41 8.19 -20.12 8.07
N GLN A 42 9.29 -20.34 7.32
CA GLN A 42 9.36 -21.29 6.20
C GLN A 42 8.30 -21.00 5.12
N ILE A 43 7.95 -19.72 4.95
CA ILE A 43 7.08 -19.26 3.88
C ILE A 43 7.93 -18.80 2.70
N PHE A 44 7.64 -19.37 1.54
CA PHE A 44 8.20 -18.98 0.25
C PHE A 44 7.27 -18.00 -0.44
N VAL A 45 7.83 -16.91 -0.97
CA VAL A 45 7.14 -15.92 -1.79
C VAL A 45 7.87 -15.72 -3.10
N MET A 46 7.13 -15.48 -4.18
CA MET A 46 7.68 -15.26 -5.52
C MET A 46 6.81 -14.28 -6.29
N ARG A 47 7.47 -13.37 -7.00
CA ARG A 47 6.85 -12.45 -7.95
C ARG A 47 7.54 -12.63 -9.30
N THR A 48 6.75 -12.91 -10.32
CA THR A 48 7.25 -13.12 -11.68
C THR A 48 6.46 -12.26 -12.65
N ARG A 49 7.16 -11.42 -13.40
CA ARG A 49 6.63 -10.71 -14.56
C ARG A 49 7.04 -11.47 -15.82
N PHE A 50 6.09 -11.70 -16.71
CA PHE A 50 6.35 -12.42 -17.95
C PHE A 50 5.44 -11.95 -19.08
N GLU A 51 5.98 -12.03 -20.30
CA GLU A 51 5.27 -11.76 -21.55
C GLU A 51 4.77 -13.07 -22.15
N THR A 52 3.58 -13.05 -22.76
CA THR A 52 3.00 -14.23 -23.43
C THR A 52 2.05 -13.80 -24.55
N ASP A 53 1.92 -14.63 -25.57
CA ASP A 53 0.89 -14.49 -26.62
C ASP A 53 -0.45 -15.17 -26.25
N GLU A 54 -0.52 -15.86 -25.11
CA GLU A 54 -1.72 -16.49 -24.57
C GLU A 54 -2.59 -15.51 -23.76
N THR A 55 -3.83 -15.91 -23.50
CA THR A 55 -4.75 -15.11 -22.67
C THR A 55 -4.46 -15.26 -21.16
N GLU A 56 -4.80 -14.25 -20.35
CA GLU A 56 -4.73 -14.33 -18.88
C GLU A 56 -5.49 -15.56 -18.34
N THR A 57 -6.67 -15.85 -18.90
CA THR A 57 -7.48 -17.02 -18.50
C THR A 57 -6.78 -18.35 -18.80
N THR A 58 -6.20 -18.51 -19.99
CA THR A 58 -5.42 -19.71 -20.35
C THR A 58 -4.25 -19.88 -19.39
N CYS A 59 -3.50 -18.81 -19.14
CA CYS A 59 -2.34 -18.83 -18.26
C CYS A 59 -2.74 -19.20 -16.82
N HIS A 60 -3.80 -18.60 -16.31
CA HIS A 60 -4.32 -18.88 -14.98
C HIS A 60 -4.72 -20.36 -14.84
N GLN A 61 -5.39 -20.95 -15.82
CA GLN A 61 -5.77 -22.37 -15.78
C GLN A 61 -4.55 -23.30 -15.74
N ILE A 62 -3.52 -23.02 -16.55
CA ILE A 62 -2.27 -23.79 -16.58
C ILE A 62 -1.55 -23.68 -15.24
N LEU A 63 -1.35 -22.46 -14.74
CA LEU A 63 -0.67 -22.17 -13.48
C LEU A 63 -1.41 -22.81 -12.30
N ALA A 64 -2.72 -22.61 -12.19
CA ALA A 64 -3.52 -23.19 -11.11
C ALA A 64 -3.41 -24.71 -11.09
N ARG A 65 -3.53 -25.38 -12.25
CA ARG A 65 -3.40 -26.84 -12.37
C ARG A 65 -2.01 -27.33 -11.97
N ASP A 66 -0.96 -26.72 -12.54
CA ASP A 66 0.41 -27.22 -12.38
C ASP A 66 0.99 -26.91 -11.00
N LEU A 67 0.47 -25.87 -10.32
CA LEU A 67 0.91 -25.43 -9.00
C LEU A 67 -0.01 -25.90 -7.87
N THR A 68 -1.10 -26.61 -8.17
CA THR A 68 -2.07 -27.14 -7.17
C THR A 68 -1.37 -27.90 -6.02
N ARG A 69 -0.28 -28.63 -6.31
CA ARG A 69 0.45 -29.42 -5.30
C ARG A 69 1.10 -28.60 -4.18
N PHE A 70 1.26 -27.29 -4.37
CA PHE A 70 1.93 -26.42 -3.41
C PHE A 70 0.97 -25.76 -2.41
N ASP A 71 -0.34 -25.91 -2.59
CA ASP A 71 -1.37 -25.26 -1.76
C ASP A 71 -1.08 -23.75 -1.58
N SER A 72 -0.75 -23.10 -2.70
CA SER A 72 -0.25 -21.73 -2.71
C SER A 72 -1.38 -20.71 -2.87
N ALA A 73 -1.26 -19.57 -2.19
CA ALA A 73 -1.97 -18.37 -2.58
C ALA A 73 -1.34 -17.84 -3.88
N LEU A 74 -2.05 -17.98 -4.99
CA LEU A 74 -1.60 -17.58 -6.33
C LEU A 74 -2.49 -16.46 -6.85
N THR A 75 -1.90 -15.40 -7.37
CA THR A 75 -2.62 -14.37 -8.13
C THR A 75 -1.96 -14.16 -9.48
N LEU A 76 -2.78 -13.86 -10.48
CA LEU A 76 -2.32 -13.52 -11.83
C LEU A 76 -3.14 -12.33 -12.33
N ARG A 77 -2.48 -11.34 -12.90
CA ARG A 77 -3.16 -10.21 -13.55
C ARG A 77 -2.36 -9.65 -14.72
N GLY A 78 -3.04 -9.01 -15.65
CA GLY A 78 -2.43 -8.06 -16.58
C GLY A 78 -1.64 -6.98 -15.86
N ALA A 79 -0.41 -6.73 -16.31
CA ALA A 79 0.45 -5.67 -15.77
C ALA A 79 -0.13 -4.26 -16.03
N ASP A 80 -0.95 -4.13 -17.08
CA ASP A 80 -1.69 -2.94 -17.47
C ASP A 80 -2.94 -2.67 -16.62
N ARG A 81 -3.49 -3.69 -15.95
CA ARG A 81 -4.65 -3.55 -15.04
C ARG A 81 -4.22 -2.83 -13.77
N LYS A 82 -4.48 -1.52 -13.71
CA LYS A 82 -4.24 -0.68 -12.54
C LYS A 82 -5.19 -1.06 -11.39
N LYS A 83 -4.68 -1.00 -10.16
CA LYS A 83 -5.50 -1.18 -8.95
C LYS A 83 -6.29 0.09 -8.67
N LYS A 84 -7.55 -0.04 -8.25
CA LYS A 84 -8.41 1.06 -7.82
C LYS A 84 -8.18 1.36 -6.33
N ALA A 85 -7.74 2.59 -6.04
CA ALA A 85 -7.46 3.06 -4.70
C ALA A 85 -8.52 4.06 -4.22
N LEU A 86 -9.05 3.85 -3.03
CA LEU A 86 -9.84 4.86 -2.32
C LEU A 86 -8.92 5.66 -1.40
N VAL A 87 -8.85 6.97 -1.57
CA VAL A 87 -8.00 7.83 -0.73
C VAL A 87 -8.84 8.50 0.36
N LEU A 88 -8.51 8.25 1.61
CA LEU A 88 -9.11 8.91 2.78
C LEU A 88 -8.21 10.04 3.28
N VAL A 89 -8.79 11.21 3.52
CA VAL A 89 -8.07 12.41 3.98
C VAL A 89 -8.80 13.16 5.08
N THR A 90 -8.08 13.92 5.89
CA THR A 90 -8.66 14.84 6.88
C THR A 90 -8.47 16.29 6.43
N LYS A 91 -7.49 17.04 6.95
CA LYS A 91 -7.25 18.45 6.58
C LYS A 91 -5.88 18.73 5.98
N GLU A 92 -4.92 17.82 6.19
CA GLU A 92 -3.57 17.98 5.68
C GLU A 92 -3.49 17.40 4.26
N ASP A 93 -2.96 18.20 3.33
CA ASP A 93 -3.05 17.93 1.90
C ASP A 93 -1.76 17.40 1.28
N HIS A 94 -0.63 17.45 1.97
CA HIS A 94 0.69 17.15 1.39
C HIS A 94 0.80 15.73 0.83
N CYS A 95 0.24 14.74 1.52
CA CYS A 95 0.20 13.36 1.03
C CYS A 95 -0.74 13.20 -0.17
N LEU A 96 -1.94 13.81 -0.12
CA LEU A 96 -2.89 13.76 -1.23
C LEU A 96 -2.29 14.40 -2.49
N ARG A 97 -1.71 15.60 -2.36
CA ARG A 97 -1.09 16.31 -3.49
C ARG A 97 0.01 15.52 -4.17
N GLU A 98 0.85 14.84 -3.40
CA GLU A 98 1.92 14.01 -3.96
C GLU A 98 1.35 12.83 -4.76
N LEU A 99 0.35 12.13 -4.20
CA LEU A 99 -0.31 11.02 -4.88
C LEU A 99 -0.98 11.49 -6.18
N LEU A 100 -1.68 12.62 -6.15
CA LEU A 100 -2.33 13.20 -7.32
C LEU A 100 -1.32 13.68 -8.37
N TYR A 101 -0.23 14.32 -7.95
CA TYR A 101 0.84 14.74 -8.84
C TYR A 101 1.48 13.55 -9.59
N LEU A 102 1.83 12.47 -8.86
CA LEU A 102 2.40 11.27 -9.48
C LEU A 102 1.38 10.51 -10.34
N HIS A 103 0.10 10.53 -9.95
CA HIS A 103 -0.99 9.96 -10.74
C HIS A 103 -1.13 10.68 -12.09
N ASP A 104 -1.12 12.01 -12.12
CA ASP A 104 -1.21 12.80 -13.35
C ASP A 104 -0.03 12.59 -14.28
N LEU A 105 1.17 12.38 -13.73
CA LEU A 105 2.36 12.03 -14.50
C LEU A 105 2.34 10.59 -15.03
N GLY A 106 1.41 9.75 -14.57
CA GLY A 106 1.39 8.32 -14.86
C GLY A 106 2.48 7.52 -14.14
N GLU A 107 3.13 8.12 -13.14
CA GLU A 107 4.21 7.50 -12.34
C GLU A 107 3.65 6.67 -11.17
N LEU A 108 2.39 6.86 -10.80
CA LEU A 108 1.67 6.05 -9.83
C LEU A 108 0.66 5.14 -10.55
N PRO A 109 0.92 3.82 -10.69
CA PRO A 109 0.13 2.91 -11.54
C PRO A 109 -1.18 2.45 -10.86
N ILE A 110 -2.01 3.40 -10.45
CA ILE A 110 -3.31 3.18 -9.81
C ILE A 110 -4.39 4.00 -10.52
N GLU A 111 -5.64 3.64 -10.26
CA GLU A 111 -6.81 4.47 -10.52
C GLU A 111 -7.29 5.04 -9.18
N ILE A 112 -7.76 6.29 -9.16
CA ILE A 112 -8.34 6.92 -7.96
C ILE A 112 -9.80 7.29 -8.26
N PRO A 113 -10.76 6.37 -8.06
CA PRO A 113 -12.17 6.65 -8.36
C PRO A 113 -12.78 7.75 -7.49
N ALA A 114 -12.31 7.88 -6.24
CA ALA A 114 -12.77 8.89 -5.30
C ALA A 114 -11.74 9.21 -4.21
N VAL A 115 -11.83 10.44 -3.70
CA VAL A 115 -11.27 10.86 -2.43
C VAL A 115 -12.43 11.07 -1.46
N MET A 116 -12.32 10.52 -0.25
CA MET A 116 -13.32 10.69 0.80
C MET A 116 -12.73 11.38 2.02
N SER A 117 -13.52 12.21 2.69
CA SER A 117 -13.02 12.97 3.83
C SER A 117 -14.08 13.23 4.90
N ASN A 118 -13.62 13.26 6.15
CA ASN A 118 -14.41 13.74 7.28
C ASN A 118 -14.46 15.29 7.36
N HIS A 119 -13.90 16.00 6.37
CA HIS A 119 -13.95 17.45 6.21
C HIS A 119 -14.11 17.84 4.73
N ASP A 120 -14.40 19.12 4.46
CA ASP A 120 -14.53 19.63 3.08
C ASP A 120 -13.26 20.33 2.57
N ASP A 121 -12.27 20.55 3.45
CA ASP A 121 -11.07 21.37 3.21
C ASP A 121 -10.34 21.02 1.89
N LEU A 122 -10.32 19.75 1.50
CA LEU A 122 -9.53 19.25 0.37
C LEU A 122 -10.34 19.01 -0.91
N ARG A 123 -11.61 19.43 -0.95
CA ARG A 123 -12.48 19.27 -2.12
C ARG A 123 -11.87 19.85 -3.39
N ALA A 124 -11.46 21.11 -3.33
CA ALA A 124 -10.88 21.81 -4.48
C ALA A 124 -9.57 21.18 -4.96
N VAL A 125 -8.84 20.47 -4.08
CA VAL A 125 -7.64 19.73 -4.47
C VAL A 125 -8.01 18.52 -5.31
N ALA A 126 -8.93 17.68 -4.84
CA ALA A 126 -9.32 16.47 -5.58
C ALA A 126 -10.06 16.80 -6.90
N GLU A 127 -11.04 17.71 -6.85
CA GLU A 127 -11.84 18.07 -8.03
C GLU A 127 -11.00 18.79 -9.10
N GLY A 128 -9.91 19.48 -8.70
CA GLY A 128 -8.96 20.08 -9.64
C GLY A 128 -8.16 19.06 -10.46
N HIS A 129 -8.09 17.81 -10.00
CA HIS A 129 -7.52 16.67 -10.71
C HIS A 129 -8.61 15.77 -11.33
N GLU A 130 -9.83 16.29 -11.48
CA GLU A 130 -10.99 15.57 -12.04
C GLU A 130 -11.38 14.31 -11.24
N ILE A 131 -11.00 14.23 -9.97
CA ILE A 131 -11.33 13.13 -9.07
C ILE A 131 -12.51 13.50 -8.19
N ARG A 132 -13.46 12.58 -8.06
CA ARG A 132 -14.64 12.73 -7.22
C ARG A 132 -14.24 12.96 -5.75
N PHE A 133 -14.86 13.93 -5.10
CA PHE A 133 -14.68 14.19 -3.68
C PHE A 133 -16.00 14.07 -2.92
N ASP A 134 -16.11 13.09 -2.02
CA ASP A 134 -17.25 12.90 -1.14
C ASP A 134 -16.83 13.24 0.31
N SER A 135 -17.45 14.28 0.89
CA SER A 135 -17.25 14.63 2.30
C SER A 135 -18.45 14.27 3.15
N PHE A 136 -18.18 13.89 4.39
CA PHE A 136 -19.18 13.56 5.40
C PHE A 136 -18.86 14.27 6.72
N PRO A 137 -18.88 15.63 6.73
CA PRO A 137 -18.66 16.37 7.96
C PRO A 137 -19.70 15.97 9.01
N ASP A 138 -19.28 15.97 10.27
CA ASP A 138 -20.15 15.79 11.45
C ASP A 138 -20.79 14.39 11.64
N LEU A 139 -20.52 13.42 10.77
CA LEU A 139 -20.97 12.03 10.99
C LEU A 139 -20.16 11.32 12.08
N GLY A 140 -20.80 10.40 12.81
CA GLY A 140 -20.12 9.52 13.75
C GLY A 140 -19.29 8.44 13.05
N LYS A 141 -18.27 7.89 13.73
CA LYS A 141 -17.33 6.88 13.19
C LYS A 141 -18.05 5.74 12.42
N SER A 142 -19.06 5.12 13.02
CA SER A 142 -19.78 4.01 12.41
C SER A 142 -20.52 4.40 11.13
N GLU A 143 -21.07 5.61 11.06
CA GLU A 143 -21.76 6.12 9.88
C GLU A 143 -20.77 6.43 8.76
N GLN A 144 -19.60 6.98 9.10
CA GLN A 144 -18.51 7.21 8.15
C GLN A 144 -18.03 5.88 7.53
N GLU A 145 -17.80 4.86 8.36
CA GLU A 145 -17.36 3.54 7.89
C GLU A 145 -18.39 2.86 6.98
N ILE A 146 -19.69 3.03 7.24
CA ILE A 146 -20.75 2.55 6.33
C ILE A 146 -20.63 3.21 4.94
N LEU A 147 -20.41 4.53 4.89
CA LEU A 147 -20.24 5.24 3.62
C LEU A 147 -18.96 4.83 2.89
N ILE A 148 -17.86 4.64 3.62
CA ILE A 148 -16.59 4.18 3.06
C ILE A 148 -16.76 2.76 2.49
N SER A 149 -17.37 1.84 3.23
CA SER A 149 -17.66 0.47 2.74
C SER A 149 -18.56 0.48 1.51
N ALA A 150 -19.60 1.32 1.48
CA ALA A 150 -20.46 1.47 0.32
C ALA A 150 -19.70 2.00 -0.91
N ALA A 151 -18.72 2.90 -0.72
CA ALA A 151 -17.86 3.38 -1.80
C ALA A 151 -16.89 2.28 -2.29
N ILE A 152 -16.34 1.48 -1.37
CA ILE A 152 -15.48 0.34 -1.69
C ILE A 152 -16.21 -0.63 -2.62
N GLU A 153 -17.44 -1.03 -2.25
CA GLU A 153 -18.27 -1.92 -3.07
C GLU A 153 -18.65 -1.29 -4.41
N LYS A 154 -19.14 -0.04 -4.38
CA LYS A 154 -19.63 0.67 -5.57
C LYS A 154 -18.55 0.86 -6.64
N TYR A 155 -17.33 1.18 -6.22
CA TYR A 155 -16.23 1.48 -7.14
C TYR A 155 -15.30 0.29 -7.36
N GLU A 156 -15.57 -0.85 -6.72
CA GLU A 156 -14.74 -2.07 -6.76
C GLU A 156 -13.30 -1.75 -6.34
N ILE A 157 -13.14 -1.09 -5.19
CA ILE A 157 -11.85 -0.65 -4.67
C ILE A 157 -11.00 -1.85 -4.25
N ASP A 158 -9.76 -1.91 -4.73
CA ASP A 158 -8.80 -2.95 -4.38
C ASP A 158 -8.14 -2.67 -3.02
N PHE A 159 -7.87 -1.39 -2.70
CA PHE A 159 -7.22 -0.99 -1.46
C PHE A 159 -7.51 0.46 -1.06
N VAL A 160 -7.34 0.75 0.23
CA VAL A 160 -7.56 2.06 0.83
C VAL A 160 -6.23 2.71 1.22
N ILE A 161 -6.10 4.01 0.96
CA ILE A 161 -4.95 4.82 1.34
C ILE A 161 -5.39 5.84 2.40
N LEU A 162 -4.83 5.77 3.60
CA LEU A 162 -5.00 6.78 4.64
C LEU A 162 -3.95 7.88 4.45
N ALA A 163 -4.24 8.84 3.58
CA ALA A 163 -3.36 9.98 3.32
C ALA A 163 -3.52 11.03 4.43
N ARG A 164 -2.96 10.74 5.60
CA ARG A 164 -3.12 11.52 6.84
C ARG A 164 -4.59 11.64 7.27
N TYR A 165 -5.32 10.54 7.14
CA TYR A 165 -6.65 10.38 7.72
C TYR A 165 -6.53 10.19 9.23
N MET A 166 -7.13 11.09 10.00
CA MET A 166 -6.91 11.18 11.46
C MET A 166 -7.96 10.44 12.29
N GLN A 167 -8.96 9.81 11.67
CA GLN A 167 -9.94 8.99 12.39
C GLN A 167 -9.42 7.55 12.51
N ILE A 168 -9.53 7.01 13.73
CA ILE A 168 -9.20 5.60 13.99
C ILE A 168 -10.31 4.72 13.42
N LEU A 169 -9.97 3.81 12.52
CA LEU A 169 -10.89 2.80 11.96
C LEU A 169 -11.28 1.76 13.02
N SER A 170 -12.46 1.16 12.90
CA SER A 170 -12.91 0.07 13.78
C SER A 170 -12.11 -1.19 13.52
N GLN A 171 -12.04 -2.06 14.53
CA GLN A 171 -11.38 -3.35 14.38
C GLN A 171 -12.05 -4.17 13.29
N GLU A 172 -13.39 -4.14 13.25
CA GLU A 172 -14.20 -4.82 12.27
C GLU A 172 -13.90 -4.34 10.84
N PHE A 173 -13.71 -3.04 10.64
CA PHE A 173 -13.32 -2.48 9.34
C PHE A 173 -11.88 -2.87 8.95
N CYS A 174 -10.95 -2.83 9.91
CA CYS A 174 -9.58 -3.26 9.66
C CYS A 174 -9.49 -4.75 9.28
N GLU A 175 -10.31 -5.60 9.90
CA GLU A 175 -10.37 -7.04 9.62
C GLU A 175 -11.00 -7.35 8.25
N SER A 176 -12.04 -6.61 7.84
CA SER A 176 -12.68 -6.82 6.53
C SER A 176 -11.77 -6.46 5.34
N MET A 177 -10.80 -5.57 5.56
CA MET A 177 -9.84 -5.10 4.57
C MET A 177 -8.39 -5.42 4.98
N ALA A 178 -8.18 -6.53 5.70
CA ALA A 178 -6.87 -6.93 6.20
C ALA A 178 -5.85 -7.04 5.06
N GLY A 179 -4.73 -6.32 5.19
CA GLY A 179 -3.69 -6.26 4.16
C GLY A 179 -4.00 -5.35 2.96
N ASN A 180 -5.12 -4.64 2.97
CA ASN A 180 -5.57 -3.76 1.88
C ASN A 180 -5.82 -2.31 2.35
N ILE A 181 -5.30 -1.91 3.51
CA ILE A 181 -5.32 -0.52 3.98
C ILE A 181 -3.90 -0.08 4.28
N ILE A 182 -3.41 0.95 3.59
CA ILE A 182 -2.08 1.53 3.79
C ILE A 182 -2.23 2.85 4.55
N ASN A 183 -1.48 3.01 5.63
CA ASN A 183 -1.41 4.25 6.41
C ASN A 183 -0.03 4.88 6.37
N ILE A 184 0.04 6.20 6.56
CA ILE A 184 1.27 6.94 6.82
C ILE A 184 1.29 7.46 8.26
N HIS A 185 2.26 7.00 9.03
CA HIS A 185 2.53 7.49 10.36
C HIS A 185 3.73 8.45 10.33
N HIS A 186 3.58 9.63 10.93
CA HIS A 186 4.52 10.76 10.90
C HIS A 186 5.79 10.58 11.76
N SER A 187 5.96 9.40 12.34
CA SER A 187 7.07 9.04 13.22
C SER A 187 7.77 7.83 12.65
N PHE A 188 9.08 7.76 12.88
CA PHE A 188 9.84 6.55 12.61
C PHE A 188 9.49 5.52 13.70
N LEU A 189 8.55 4.62 13.42
CA LEU A 189 8.13 3.59 14.38
C LEU A 189 9.31 2.67 14.74
N PRO A 190 9.48 2.28 16.03
CA PRO A 190 8.58 2.45 17.17
C PRO A 190 8.77 3.76 17.99
N GLY A 191 9.12 4.88 17.35
CA GLY A 191 9.34 6.19 17.98
C GLY A 191 8.10 6.89 18.57
N PHE A 192 8.11 8.22 18.62
CA PHE A 192 7.09 9.04 19.29
C PHE A 192 5.67 8.69 18.84
N LYS A 193 4.85 8.15 19.75
CA LYS A 193 3.41 7.89 19.56
C LYS A 193 2.57 9.09 20.05
N GLY A 194 1.34 9.21 19.56
CA GLY A 194 0.36 10.17 20.06
C GLY A 194 0.48 11.59 19.47
N ALA A 195 -0.13 12.57 20.14
CA ALA A 195 -0.30 13.92 19.60
C ALA A 195 1.02 14.73 19.51
N LYS A 196 1.12 15.60 18.49
CA LYS A 196 2.23 16.54 18.26
C LYS A 196 3.63 15.89 18.27
N PRO A 197 3.85 14.83 17.48
CA PRO A 197 5.13 14.10 17.36
C PRO A 197 6.36 15.00 17.19
N TYR A 198 6.28 16.00 16.30
CA TYR A 198 7.41 16.88 15.99
C TYR A 198 7.76 17.84 17.14
N HIS A 199 6.79 18.17 17.99
CA HIS A 199 7.07 18.94 19.20
C HIS A 199 7.80 18.07 20.23
N GLN A 200 7.40 16.80 20.38
CA GLN A 200 8.10 15.84 21.23
C GLN A 200 9.53 15.60 20.72
N ALA A 201 9.71 15.43 19.40
CA ALA A 201 11.00 15.29 18.75
C ALA A 201 11.91 16.50 18.99
N HIS A 202 11.39 17.72 18.81
CA HIS A 202 12.10 18.96 19.11
C HIS A 202 12.52 19.03 20.58
N ALA A 203 11.58 18.83 21.52
CA ALA A 203 11.84 18.87 22.95
C ALA A 203 12.88 17.83 23.39
N ARG A 204 12.89 16.65 22.74
CA ARG A 204 13.86 15.59 23.01
C ARG A 204 15.23 15.84 22.37
N GLY A 205 15.33 16.80 21.46
CA GLY A 205 16.57 17.21 20.79
C GLY A 205 17.08 16.19 19.77
N VAL A 206 16.17 15.45 19.10
CA VAL A 206 16.55 14.41 18.13
C VAL A 206 17.40 14.97 16.99
N LYS A 207 18.14 14.08 16.31
CA LYS A 207 18.98 14.43 15.15
C LYS A 207 18.46 13.86 13.84
N ILE A 208 17.39 13.06 13.92
CA ILE A 208 16.65 12.51 12.80
C ILE A 208 15.16 12.56 13.16
N ILE A 209 14.33 12.79 12.16
CA ILE A 209 12.89 12.50 12.18
C ILE A 209 12.58 11.62 10.98
N GLY A 210 11.45 10.91 11.00
CA GLY A 210 11.09 10.01 9.90
C GLY A 210 9.60 9.76 9.84
N ALA A 211 9.20 8.98 8.84
CA ALA A 211 7.84 8.51 8.66
C ALA A 211 7.85 7.01 8.32
N THR A 212 6.73 6.36 8.61
CA THR A 212 6.54 4.93 8.37
C THR A 212 5.22 4.72 7.63
N ALA A 213 5.28 4.13 6.44
CA ALA A 213 4.10 3.56 5.80
C ALA A 213 3.94 2.10 6.23
N HIS A 214 2.72 1.71 6.59
CA HIS A 214 2.43 0.37 7.10
C HIS A 214 1.00 -0.04 6.74
N PHE A 215 0.73 -1.34 6.76
CA PHE A 215 -0.65 -1.83 6.71
C PHE A 215 -1.38 -1.54 8.02
N VAL A 216 -2.67 -1.22 7.94
CA VAL A 216 -3.51 -1.04 9.13
C VAL A 216 -3.98 -2.38 9.65
N THR A 217 -3.97 -2.55 10.97
CA THR A 217 -4.53 -3.68 11.71
C THR A 217 -5.46 -3.16 12.80
N GLY A 218 -6.08 -4.04 13.60
CA GLY A 218 -6.83 -3.64 14.79
C GLY A 218 -5.97 -2.95 15.86
N ASP A 219 -4.66 -3.20 15.85
CA ASP A 219 -3.69 -2.57 16.75
C ASP A 219 -3.16 -1.26 16.16
N LEU A 220 -3.46 -0.15 16.84
CA LEU A 220 -3.15 1.20 16.35
C LEU A 220 -1.65 1.43 16.14
N ASP A 221 -1.27 1.82 14.93
CA ASP A 221 0.12 2.12 14.51
C ASP A 221 1.11 0.94 14.68
N GLU A 222 0.62 -0.32 14.66
CA GLU A 222 1.46 -1.51 14.90
C GLU A 222 1.41 -2.56 13.78
N GLY A 223 0.75 -2.25 12.66
CA GLY A 223 0.68 -3.18 11.55
C GLY A 223 2.00 -3.34 10.77
N PRO A 224 2.07 -4.34 9.87
CA PRO A 224 3.28 -4.65 9.11
C PRO A 224 3.81 -3.44 8.32
N ILE A 225 5.05 -3.06 8.60
CA ILE A 225 5.75 -1.93 7.96
C ILE A 225 6.01 -2.24 6.49
N ILE A 226 5.75 -1.28 5.59
CA ILE A 226 6.01 -1.37 4.15
C ILE A 226 7.27 -0.59 3.78
N GLU A 227 7.36 0.66 4.23
CA GLU A 227 8.43 1.60 3.84
C GLU A 227 8.72 2.58 4.99
N GLN A 228 9.98 2.97 5.14
CA GLN A 228 10.41 3.97 6.12
C GLN A 228 11.52 4.84 5.56
N ASP A 229 11.45 6.14 5.86
CA ASP A 229 12.53 7.07 5.52
C ASP A 229 12.74 8.07 6.67
N VAL A 230 13.92 8.69 6.68
CA VAL A 230 14.34 9.66 7.69
C VAL A 230 14.99 10.88 7.06
N ALA A 231 14.91 12.02 7.74
CA ALA A 231 15.68 13.21 7.42
C ALA A 231 16.49 13.68 8.64
N PRO A 232 17.74 14.14 8.43
CA PRO A 232 18.53 14.74 9.50
C PRO A 232 17.94 16.10 9.91
N VAL A 233 17.97 16.37 11.21
CA VAL A 233 17.55 17.65 11.80
C VAL A 233 18.59 18.10 12.83
N ASN A 234 18.64 19.40 13.11
CA ASN A 234 19.63 19.96 14.03
C ASN A 234 19.01 21.01 14.96
N HIS A 235 19.82 21.51 15.90
CA HIS A 235 19.38 22.42 16.97
C HIS A 235 18.95 23.81 16.45
N SER A 236 19.15 24.14 15.18
CA SER A 236 18.71 25.42 14.60
C SER A 236 17.28 25.36 14.07
N LYS A 237 16.61 24.21 14.12
CA LYS A 237 15.26 24.00 13.60
C LYS A 237 14.25 24.01 14.75
N GLY A 238 13.29 24.94 14.70
CA GLY A 238 12.14 24.94 15.61
C GLY A 238 11.06 23.92 15.22
N PRO A 239 10.00 23.77 16.04
CA PRO A 239 8.93 22.79 15.79
C PRO A 239 8.27 22.87 14.41
N ASP A 240 7.96 24.08 13.93
CA ASP A 240 7.31 24.26 12.61
C ASP A 240 8.22 23.82 11.45
N ALA A 241 9.53 24.01 11.59
CA ALA A 241 10.49 23.53 10.61
C ALA A 241 10.55 21.99 10.61
N LEU A 242 10.42 21.35 11.77
CA LEU A 242 10.32 19.88 11.85
C LEU A 242 9.03 19.36 11.23
N VAL A 243 7.90 20.06 11.41
CA VAL A 243 6.64 19.73 10.74
C VAL A 243 6.80 19.79 9.22
N ALA A 244 7.41 20.85 8.69
CA ALA A 244 7.63 21.00 7.25
C ALA A 244 8.52 19.89 6.67
N ILE A 245 9.62 19.54 7.36
CA ILE A 245 10.48 18.42 6.97
C ILE A 245 9.71 17.09 7.07
N GLY A 246 8.91 16.93 8.13
CA GLY A 246 8.05 15.77 8.34
C GLY A 246 7.09 15.50 7.19
N ARG A 247 6.36 16.53 6.75
CA ARG A 247 5.44 16.46 5.60
C ARG A 247 6.13 15.98 4.32
N ASP A 248 7.39 16.40 4.10
CA ASP A 248 8.17 15.96 2.94
C ASP A 248 8.53 14.48 3.01
N ILE A 249 8.90 13.98 4.19
CA ILE A 249 9.20 12.54 4.36
C ILE A 249 7.92 11.73 4.20
N GLU A 250 6.83 12.14 4.85
CA GLU A 250 5.55 11.43 4.83
C GLU A 250 5.01 11.22 3.42
N ARG A 251 4.99 12.27 2.60
CA ARG A 251 4.45 12.18 1.24
C ARG A 251 5.25 11.22 0.37
N ARG A 252 6.60 11.23 0.48
CA ARG A 252 7.49 10.34 -0.28
C ARG A 252 7.35 8.89 0.17
N VAL A 253 7.35 8.65 1.48
CA VAL A 253 7.21 7.31 2.07
C VAL A 253 5.87 6.69 1.70
N LEU A 254 4.78 7.46 1.81
CA LEU A 254 3.45 6.98 1.41
C LEU A 254 3.39 6.68 -0.09
N ALA A 255 3.84 7.61 -0.94
CA ALA A 255 3.84 7.40 -2.39
C ALA A 255 4.62 6.13 -2.79
N LYS A 256 5.78 5.91 -2.16
CA LYS A 256 6.57 4.70 -2.41
C LYS A 256 5.84 3.43 -1.98
N ALA A 257 5.23 3.42 -0.79
CA ALA A 257 4.45 2.28 -0.32
C ALA A 257 3.26 1.97 -1.24
N VAL A 258 2.55 2.99 -1.72
CA VAL A 258 1.44 2.84 -2.67
C VAL A 258 1.94 2.29 -4.01
N GLN A 259 3.07 2.77 -4.53
CA GLN A 259 3.70 2.22 -5.74
C GLN A 259 4.04 0.74 -5.58
N LEU A 260 4.69 0.36 -4.46
CA LEU A 260 5.03 -1.04 -4.17
C LEU A 260 3.77 -1.93 -4.11
N PHE A 261 2.69 -1.44 -3.52
CA PHE A 261 1.42 -2.16 -3.47
C PHE A 261 0.79 -2.30 -4.86
N ALA A 262 0.76 -1.22 -5.63
CA ALA A 262 0.22 -1.19 -6.99
C ALA A 262 0.92 -2.20 -7.90
N GLU A 263 2.24 -2.36 -7.74
CA GLU A 263 3.08 -3.25 -8.55
C GLU A 263 3.19 -4.69 -8.02
N ASP A 264 2.43 -5.07 -7.00
CA ASP A 264 2.43 -6.41 -6.37
C ASP A 264 3.80 -6.80 -5.80
N ARG A 265 4.52 -5.82 -5.24
CA ARG A 265 5.87 -6.01 -4.70
C ARG A 265 5.89 -6.33 -3.20
N ILE A 266 4.72 -6.37 -2.56
CA ILE A 266 4.59 -6.54 -1.11
C ILE A 266 3.96 -7.89 -0.80
N PHE A 267 4.62 -8.70 0.04
CA PHE A 267 4.07 -9.93 0.58
C PHE A 267 3.96 -9.84 2.10
N LEU A 268 2.80 -10.22 2.63
CA LEU A 268 2.57 -10.31 4.08
C LEU A 268 2.97 -11.69 4.59
N VAL A 269 3.97 -11.73 5.46
CA VAL A 269 4.46 -12.96 6.10
C VAL A 269 4.48 -12.77 7.62
N GLY A 270 3.42 -13.26 8.26
CA GLY A 270 3.14 -12.96 9.67
C GLY A 270 2.93 -11.46 9.87
N ASN A 271 3.65 -10.87 10.83
CA ASN A 271 3.57 -9.44 11.15
C ASN A 271 4.60 -8.58 10.41
N ARG A 272 5.19 -9.09 9.32
CA ARG A 272 6.22 -8.39 8.53
C ARG A 272 5.88 -8.41 7.06
N THR A 273 6.54 -7.55 6.30
CA THR A 273 6.48 -7.53 4.84
C THR A 273 7.78 -8.09 4.26
N ILE A 274 7.67 -8.71 3.08
CA ILE A 274 8.79 -8.92 2.16
C ILE A 274 8.53 -7.99 0.97
N ILE A 275 9.53 -7.17 0.65
CA ILE A 275 9.45 -6.16 -0.40
C ILE A 275 10.40 -6.55 -1.53
N PHE A 276 9.86 -6.70 -2.74
CA PHE A 276 10.63 -6.98 -3.95
C PHE A 276 10.98 -5.69 -4.70
N SER A 277 12.23 -5.58 -5.16
CA SER A 277 12.79 -4.37 -5.79
C SER A 277 12.33 -4.18 -7.22
#